data_AF-A0A350BWA1-F1
#
_entry.id   AF-A0A350BWA1-F1
#
_cell.length_a   1.000
_cell.length_b   1.000
_cell.length_c   1.000
_cell.angle_alpha   90.00
_cell.angle_beta   90.00
_cell.angle_gamma   90.00
#
_symmetry.space_group_name_H-M   'P 1'
#
loop_
_entity.id
_entity.type
_entity.pdbx_description
1 polymer ?
#
loop_
_entity_poly.entity_id
_entity_poly.type
_entity_poly.pdbx_seq_one_letter_code
_entity_poly.pdbx_strand_id
1 'polypeptide(L)'
;MIDLITYIPNIEEFRAEAQANAENEILGFSIDDDGNLSYDVGKIPVFYHADGKRTLSLIRLLNQDEVDVFDSLDTCQRIGVCENSEYIFDEGGQEIYDSVYDRTVVEITDADGNVTEYTPPAILGQFA
;
A
#
# COMPACT_ATOMS: atom_id res chain seq x y z
N MET A 1 16.91 -3.80 2.88
CA MET A 1 15.55 -4.19 2.46
C MET A 1 14.59 -3.77 3.55
N ILE A 2 13.58 -2.99 3.18
CA ILE A 2 12.61 -2.37 4.08
C ILE A 2 11.24 -2.55 3.43
N ASP A 3 10.28 -3.03 4.20
CA ASP A 3 8.90 -3.19 3.74
C ASP A 3 8.06 -2.04 4.32
N LEU A 4 7.59 -1.14 3.45
CA LEU A 4 6.82 0.03 3.84
C LEU A 4 5.33 -0.22 3.67
N ILE A 5 4.55 0.16 4.67
CA ILE A 5 3.10 0.27 4.55
C ILE A 5 2.82 1.66 4.00
N THR A 6 2.12 1.73 2.87
CA THR A 6 1.92 2.98 2.16
C THR A 6 0.45 3.26 1.92
N TYR A 7 0.15 4.55 1.81
CA TYR A 7 -1.16 5.09 1.49
C TYR A 7 -1.06 6.02 0.28
N ILE A 8 -1.92 5.77 -0.71
CA ILE A 8 -2.10 6.64 -1.87
C ILE A 8 -3.51 7.23 -1.76
N PRO A 9 -3.66 8.55 -1.53
CA PRO A 9 -4.98 9.18 -1.40
C PRO A 9 -5.75 9.24 -2.73
N ASN A 10 -5.03 9.33 -3.85
CA ASN A 10 -5.62 9.35 -5.18
C ASN A 10 -4.71 8.61 -6.18
N ILE A 11 -5.15 7.42 -6.61
CA ILE A 11 -4.40 6.57 -7.54
C ILE A 11 -4.18 7.20 -8.91
N GLU A 12 -5.04 8.12 -9.35
CA GLU A 12 -4.88 8.80 -10.64
C GLU A 12 -3.76 9.84 -10.58
N GLU A 13 -3.68 10.60 -9.49
CA GLU A 13 -2.58 11.54 -9.24
C GLU A 13 -1.25 10.80 -9.09
N PHE A 14 -1.24 9.67 -8.37
CA PHE A 14 -0.05 8.83 -8.26
C PHE A 14 0.44 8.29 -9.60
N ARG A 15 -0.47 7.87 -10.48
CA ARG A 15 -0.09 7.44 -11.83
C ARG A 15 0.51 8.57 -12.65
N ALA A 16 -0.01 9.79 -12.52
CA ALA A 16 0.51 10.96 -13.21
C ALA A 16 1.91 11.35 -12.69
N GLU A 17 2.12 11.36 -11.38
CA GLU A 17 3.44 11.59 -10.78
C GLU A 17 4.45 10.51 -11.19
N ALA A 18 4.07 9.24 -11.10
CA ALA A 18 4.91 8.13 -11.49
C ALA A 18 5.29 8.16 -12.98
N GLN A 19 4.36 8.55 -13.86
CA GLN A 19 4.63 8.79 -15.27
C GLN A 19 5.68 9.90 -15.47
N ALA A 20 5.50 11.04 -14.80
CA ALA A 20 6.45 12.15 -14.88
C ALA A 20 7.83 11.75 -14.35
N ASN A 21 7.89 10.98 -13.26
CA ASN A 21 9.13 10.46 -12.70
C ASN A 21 9.83 9.49 -13.66
N ALA A 22 9.09 8.61 -14.32
CA ALA A 22 9.65 7.70 -15.32
C ALA A 22 10.21 8.47 -16.54
N GLU A 23 9.51 9.50 -17.02
CA GLU A 23 9.96 10.36 -18.13
C GLU A 23 11.23 11.15 -17.79
N ASN A 24 11.47 11.41 -16.50
CA ASN A 24 12.68 12.07 -15.99
C ASN A 24 13.75 11.07 -15.50
N GLU A 25 13.60 9.78 -15.81
CA GLU A 25 14.55 8.71 -15.45
C GLU A 25 14.81 8.62 -13.94
N ILE A 26 13.80 8.94 -13.11
CA ILE A 26 13.88 8.81 -11.66
C ILE A 26 13.92 7.32 -11.29
N LEU A 27 14.86 6.96 -10.40
CA LEU A 27 15.06 5.60 -9.93
C LEU A 27 13.73 4.97 -9.43
N GLY A 28 13.50 3.72 -9.81
CA GLY A 28 12.30 2.97 -9.42
C GLY A 28 11.09 3.20 -10.33
N PHE A 29 11.16 4.13 -11.29
CA PHE A 29 10.11 4.36 -12.28
C PHE A 29 10.67 4.16 -13.68
N SER A 30 9.97 3.37 -14.50
CA SER A 30 10.36 3.13 -15.87
C SER A 30 9.14 3.04 -16.78
N ILE A 31 9.33 3.35 -18.06
CA ILE A 31 8.33 3.13 -19.10
C ILE A 31 8.89 2.02 -20.00
N ASP A 32 8.12 0.95 -20.18
CA ASP A 32 8.51 -0.12 -21.09
C ASP A 32 8.36 0.29 -22.57
N ASP A 33 8.83 -0.57 -23.47
CA ASP A 33 8.80 -0.31 -24.92
C ASP A 33 7.37 -0.15 -25.48
N ASP A 34 6.36 -0.64 -24.77
CA ASP A 34 4.94 -0.53 -25.12
C ASP A 34 4.28 0.73 -24.54
N GLY A 35 5.04 1.55 -23.80
CA GLY A 35 4.56 2.77 -23.16
C GLY A 35 3.87 2.55 -21.82
N ASN A 36 3.98 1.35 -21.22
CA ASN A 36 3.41 1.09 -19.91
C ASN A 36 4.36 1.54 -18.81
N LEU A 37 3.79 2.21 -17.81
CA LEU A 37 4.47 2.58 -16.59
C LEU A 37 4.73 1.34 -15.72
N SER A 38 6.00 1.06 -15.45
CA SER A 38 6.45 0.16 -14.39
C SER A 38 6.90 0.95 -13.17
N TYR A 39 6.52 0.44 -12.00
CA TYR A 39 7.09 0.87 -10.74
C TYR A 39 7.92 -0.29 -10.21
N ASP A 40 9.23 -0.17 -10.33
CA ASP A 40 10.24 -1.22 -10.16
C ASP A 40 10.52 -1.51 -8.68
N VAL A 41 9.47 -1.54 -7.88
CA VAL A 41 9.49 -2.02 -6.50
C VAL A 41 8.85 -3.40 -6.42
N GLY A 42 9.30 -4.23 -5.48
CA GLY A 42 8.61 -5.49 -5.19
C GLY A 42 7.19 -5.20 -4.68
N LYS A 43 6.17 -5.38 -5.53
CA LYS A 43 4.75 -5.15 -5.18
C LYS A 43 4.10 -6.43 -4.66
N ILE A 44 3.83 -6.48 -3.36
CA ILE A 44 3.22 -7.64 -2.74
C ILE A 44 2.61 -7.11 -1.42
N PRO A 45 1.30 -6.99 -1.14
CA PRO A 45 0.02 -6.84 -1.87
C PRO A 45 -0.56 -5.38 -1.90
N VAL A 46 -1.75 -5.20 -2.51
CA VAL A 46 -2.46 -3.91 -2.66
C VAL A 46 -3.94 -4.06 -2.29
N PHE A 47 -4.50 -3.08 -1.58
CA PHE A 47 -5.93 -2.96 -1.31
C PHE A 47 -6.47 -1.63 -1.84
N TYR A 48 -7.58 -1.69 -2.57
CA TYR A 48 -8.28 -0.54 -3.11
C TYR A 48 -9.52 -0.26 -2.27
N HIS A 49 -9.66 0.98 -1.79
CA HIS A 49 -10.88 1.41 -1.12
C HIS A 49 -12.08 1.31 -2.07
N ALA A 50 -13.28 1.19 -1.50
CA ALA A 50 -14.53 1.10 -2.26
C ALA A 50 -14.82 2.33 -3.17
N ASP A 51 -14.18 3.47 -2.91
CA ASP A 51 -14.28 4.66 -3.76
C ASP A 51 -13.40 4.59 -5.03
N GLY A 52 -12.54 3.58 -5.14
CA GLY A 52 -11.62 3.38 -6.27
C GLY A 52 -10.46 4.37 -6.37
N LYS A 53 -10.31 5.29 -5.41
CA LYS A 53 -9.27 6.33 -5.41
C LYS A 53 -8.17 6.04 -4.42
N ARG A 54 -8.58 5.69 -3.20
CA ARG A 54 -7.66 5.46 -2.08
C ARG A 54 -7.11 4.05 -2.12
N THR A 55 -5.81 3.92 -1.89
CA THR A 55 -5.11 2.63 -1.95
C THR A 55 -4.21 2.49 -0.74
N LEU A 56 -4.19 1.29 -0.17
CA LEU A 56 -3.12 0.88 0.72
C LEU A 56 -2.26 -0.17 0.02
N SER A 57 -0.95 -0.10 0.18
CA SER A 57 -0.05 -1.11 -0.35
C SER A 57 1.09 -1.41 0.58
N LEU A 58 1.66 -2.59 0.41
CA LEU A 58 2.93 -2.96 1.00
C LEU A 58 3.97 -2.98 -0.12
N ILE A 59 5.03 -2.19 0.03
CA ILE A 59 6.12 -2.08 -0.95
C ILE A 59 7.42 -2.54 -0.32
N ARG A 60 8.25 -3.25 -1.09
CA ARG A 60 9.57 -3.68 -0.68
C ARG A 60 10.63 -2.89 -1.40
N LEU A 61 11.40 -2.14 -0.63
CA LEU A 61 12.55 -1.36 -1.09
C LEU A 61 13.84 -2.09 -0.71
N LEU A 62 14.80 -2.16 -1.62
CA LEU A 62 16.01 -2.95 -1.49
C LEU A 62 17.13 -2.19 -0.77
N ASN A 63 17.25 -0.89 -1.05
CA ASN A 63 18.34 -0.02 -0.62
C ASN A 63 17.82 1.36 -0.15
N GLN A 64 18.71 2.19 0.38
CA GLN A 64 18.37 3.52 0.90
C GLN A 64 18.01 4.51 -0.21
N ASP A 65 18.64 4.42 -1.38
CA ASP A 65 18.35 5.34 -2.50
C ASP A 65 16.88 5.21 -2.95
N GLU A 66 16.34 3.98 -2.97
CA GLU A 66 14.93 3.73 -3.24
C GLU A 66 14.00 4.29 -2.15
N VAL A 67 14.43 4.28 -0.88
CA VAL A 67 13.69 4.91 0.23
C VAL A 67 13.66 6.42 0.06
N ASP A 68 14.80 7.03 -0.25
CA ASP A 68 14.90 8.49 -0.41
C ASP A 68 14.05 8.99 -1.58
N VAL A 69 14.00 8.22 -2.68
CA VAL A 69 13.10 8.52 -3.80
C VAL A 69 11.65 8.33 -3.41
N PHE A 70 11.32 7.25 -2.70
CA PHE A 70 9.95 7.03 -2.23
C PHE A 70 9.47 8.16 -1.32
N ASP A 71 10.29 8.56 -0.35
CA ASP A 71 9.96 9.64 0.61
C ASP A 71 9.85 11.01 -0.08
N SER A 72 10.31 11.14 -1.33
CA SER A 72 10.17 12.35 -2.14
C SER A 72 8.85 12.44 -2.93
N LEU A 73 8.03 11.38 -2.93
CA LEU A 73 6.76 11.35 -3.66
C LEU A 73 5.69 12.16 -2.94
N ASP A 74 5.01 13.03 -3.67
CA ASP A 74 3.93 13.86 -3.12
C ASP A 74 2.62 13.07 -2.97
N THR A 75 2.42 12.05 -3.82
CA THR A 75 1.14 11.33 -3.92
C THR A 75 1.16 9.94 -3.27
N CYS A 76 2.26 9.55 -2.64
CA CYS A 76 2.37 8.29 -1.91
C CYS A 76 3.01 8.53 -0.54
N GLN A 77 2.30 8.13 0.52
CA GLN A 77 2.72 8.39 1.89
C GLN A 77 3.15 7.09 2.56
N ARG A 78 4.29 7.10 3.23
CA ARG A 78 4.60 6.10 4.24
C ARG A 78 3.69 6.32 5.46
N ILE A 79 3.06 5.25 5.93
CA ILE A 79 2.24 5.27 7.15
C ILE A 79 2.72 4.25 8.20
N GLY A 80 3.76 3.49 7.87
CA GLY A 80 4.36 2.52 8.78
C GLY A 80 5.32 1.58 8.04
N VAL A 81 5.79 0.59 8.78
CA VAL A 81 6.67 -0.48 8.29
C VAL A 81 6.11 -1.85 8.64
N CYS A 82 6.44 -2.85 7.83
CA CYS A 82 6.22 -4.25 8.16
C CYS A 82 7.56 -4.90 8.52
N GLU A 83 7.77 -5.20 9.80
CA GLU A 83 9.00 -5.83 10.28
C GLU A 83 8.67 -7.17 10.93
N ASN A 84 9.33 -8.25 10.49
CA ASN A 84 9.07 -9.60 11.01
C ASN A 84 7.59 -10.03 10.96
N SER A 85 6.86 -9.63 9.91
CA SER A 85 5.41 -9.84 9.76
C SER A 85 4.52 -9.05 10.73
N GLU A 86 5.07 -8.07 11.44
CA GLU A 86 4.32 -7.15 12.29
C GLU A 86 4.18 -5.78 11.63
N TYR A 87 2.95 -5.27 11.61
CA TYR A 87 2.65 -3.93 11.13
C TYR A 87 2.93 -2.92 12.25
N ILE A 88 3.91 -2.06 12.05
CA ILE A 88 4.31 -1.00 12.98
C ILE A 88 3.95 0.34 12.31
N PHE A 89 2.90 0.99 12.80
CA PHE A 89 2.42 2.26 12.24
C PHE A 89 3.23 3.45 12.77
N ASP A 90 3.50 4.40 11.88
CA ASP A 90 4.01 5.72 12.26
C ASP A 90 2.89 6.53 12.95
N GLU A 91 3.21 7.69 13.51
CA GLU A 91 2.22 8.56 14.19
C GLU A 91 1.06 8.91 13.24
N GLY A 92 -0.17 8.60 13.65
CA GLY A 92 -1.39 8.79 12.84
C GLY A 92 -1.58 7.79 11.69
N GLY A 93 -0.58 6.96 11.39
CA GLY A 93 -0.63 6.00 10.28
C GLY A 93 -1.72 4.94 10.44
N GLN A 94 -1.99 4.51 11.68
CA GLN A 94 -3.05 3.55 11.96
C GLN A 94 -4.44 4.12 11.65
N GLU A 95 -4.70 5.40 11.95
CA GLU A 95 -5.98 6.03 11.66
C GLU A 95 -6.22 6.13 10.14
N ILE A 96 -5.17 6.44 9.37
CA ILE A 96 -5.22 6.43 7.90
C ILE A 96 -5.51 5.02 7.39
N TYR A 97 -4.81 4.01 7.91
CA TYR A 97 -5.01 2.61 7.55
C TYR A 97 -6.46 2.19 7.78
N ASP A 98 -7.00 2.41 8.98
CA ASP A 98 -8.37 2.01 9.35
C ASP A 98 -9.43 2.84 8.59
N SER A 99 -9.10 4.03 8.06
CA SER A 99 -9.99 4.83 7.19
C SER A 99 -10.16 4.28 5.77
N VAL A 100 -9.27 3.36 5.38
CA VAL A 100 -9.24 2.74 4.05
C VAL A 100 -9.56 1.25 4.15
N TYR A 101 -8.98 0.54 5.10
CA TYR A 101 -9.18 -0.88 5.27
C TYR A 101 -10.32 -1.14 6.26
N ASP A 102 -11.48 -1.54 5.74
CA ASP A 102 -12.65 -1.82 6.56
C ASP A 102 -12.43 -3.06 7.44
N ARG A 103 -12.42 -2.84 8.75
CA ARG A 103 -12.32 -3.88 9.78
C ARG A 103 -13.58 -4.00 10.62
N THR A 104 -14.70 -3.49 10.12
CA THR A 104 -15.99 -3.60 10.78
C THR A 104 -16.27 -5.06 11.10
N VAL A 105 -16.70 -5.32 12.34
CA VAL A 105 -17.08 -6.66 12.80
C VAL A 105 -18.23 -7.14 11.93
N VAL A 106 -18.07 -8.33 11.34
CA VAL A 106 -19.12 -9.00 10.58
C VAL A 106 -19.66 -10.17 11.38
N GLU A 107 -20.97 -10.32 11.36
CA GLU A 107 -21.63 -11.51 11.89
C GLU A 107 -21.65 -12.59 10.82
N ILE A 108 -21.10 -13.76 11.17
CA ILE A 108 -21.12 -14.95 10.32
C ILE A 108 -22.10 -15.93 10.96
N THR A 109 -23.16 -16.28 10.22
CA THR A 109 -24.07 -17.35 10.62
C THR A 109 -23.59 -18.67 10.00
N ASP A 110 -23.34 -19.68 10.84
CA ASP A 110 -22.99 -21.01 10.35
C ASP A 110 -24.22 -21.78 9.80
N ALA A 111 -23.98 -22.98 9.27
CA ALA A 111 -25.04 -23.82 8.70
C ALA A 111 -26.08 -24.30 9.74
N ASP A 112 -25.74 -24.21 11.03
CA ASP A 112 -26.57 -24.63 12.15
C ASP A 112 -27.32 -23.44 12.80
N GLY A 113 -27.11 -22.23 12.30
CA GLY A 113 -27.77 -21.00 12.76
C GLY A 113 -27.07 -20.29 13.92
N ASN A 114 -25.85 -20.69 14.29
CA ASN A 114 -25.07 -19.97 15.30
C ASN A 114 -24.44 -18.72 14.70
N VAL A 115 -24.53 -17.61 15.41
CA VAL A 115 -23.92 -16.33 15.02
C VAL A 115 -22.57 -16.19 15.71
N THR A 116 -21.52 -15.97 14.92
CA THR A 116 -20.16 -15.67 15.41
C THR A 116 -19.72 -14.31 14.87
N GLU A 117 -19.17 -13.48 15.74
CA GLU A 117 -18.54 -12.20 15.35
C GLU A 117 -17.13 -12.46 14.81
N TYR A 118 -16.81 -11.88 13.65
CA TYR A 118 -15.49 -11.92 13.03
C TYR A 118 -15.00 -10.50 12.75
N THR A 119 -13.81 -10.17 13.26
CA THR A 119 -13.11 -8.92 12.94
C THR A 119 -12.00 -9.21 11.96
N PRO A 120 -12.01 -8.62 10.74
CA PRO A 120 -10.90 -8.75 9.82
C PRO A 120 -9.57 -8.29 10.44
N PRO A 121 -8.47 -9.05 10.27
CA PRO A 121 -7.15 -8.64 10.76
C PRO A 121 -6.64 -7.42 9.98
N ALA A 122 -5.83 -6.57 10.64
CA ALA A 122 -5.20 -5.40 10.04
C ALA A 122 -3.98 -5.78 9.16
N ILE A 123 -4.15 -6.73 8.24
CA ILE A 123 -3.05 -7.28 7.45
C ILE A 123 -3.51 -7.32 6.00
N LEU A 124 -2.91 -6.46 5.16
CA LEU A 124 -3.08 -6.52 3.70
C LEU A 124 -2.41 -7.77 3.13
N GLY A 125 -1.28 -8.15 3.74
CA GLY A 125 -0.53 -9.39 3.53
C GLY A 125 0.85 -9.28 4.13
N GLN A 126 1.73 -10.21 3.79
CA GLN A 126 3.12 -10.24 4.26
C GLN A 126 4.01 -10.70 3.11
N PHE A 127 5.20 -10.14 3.03
CA PHE A 127 6.23 -10.73 2.17
C PHE A 127 6.76 -12.00 2.83
N ALA A 128 6.87 -13.08 2.05
CA ALA A 128 7.50 -14.33 2.46
C ALA A 128 9.04 -14.26 2.39
#